data_AF-Q2GS20-F1
#
_entry.id   AF-Q2GS20-F1
#
_cell.length_a   1.000
_cell.length_b   1.000
_cell.length_c   1.000
_cell.angle_alpha   90.00
_cell.angle_beta   90.00
_cell.angle_gamma   90.00
#
_symmetry.space_group_name_H-M   'P 1'
#
loop_
_entity.id
_entity.type
_entity.pdbx_description
1 polymer ?
#
loop_
_entity_poly.entity_id
_entity_poly.type
_entity_poly.pdbx_seq_one_letter_code
_entity_poly.pdbx_strand_id
1 'polypeptide(L)'
;MASLHSSAMSSSASTVSIKISELPILNRTYTSSPLIILIPPISQPRPGAVAPVPGCFHDYPTAVINYRWQLTEEEEPPEIPLHWPTPLHDVNFGYSWIMENLGSGTDPRSAPRPAYVYGSYLGASLAAGLALTESHVPIRSLPMTIRGLMAHNGIYNWTMFLPDHPIHKAKPVPNTKRKNNYPLYTSHDGATEEEGIFSDLKAHAPTLFRDPSNLFDPFASACLFFQTAHLHVPDDFTTPLSDSHSDALEPSFRAAIDCPRQPPIPPHFHFHFHPRTPL
;
A
#
# COMPACT_ATOMS: atom_id res chain seq x y z
N MET A 1 25.98 22.85 -23.33
CA MET A 1 25.17 23.31 -22.18
C MET A 1 23.73 23.38 -22.64
N ALA A 2 22.96 22.31 -22.47
CA ALA A 2 21.54 22.28 -22.78
C ALA A 2 20.82 21.90 -21.49
N SER A 3 20.18 22.89 -20.86
CA SER A 3 19.21 22.69 -19.79
C SER A 3 17.95 22.15 -20.45
N LEU A 4 17.54 20.93 -20.07
CA LEU A 4 16.28 20.35 -20.51
C LEU A 4 15.36 20.19 -19.29
N HIS A 5 14.10 20.51 -19.53
CA HIS A 5 13.09 20.82 -18.55
C HIS A 5 12.69 19.62 -17.68
N SER A 6 12.48 19.87 -16.39
CA SER A 6 11.55 19.11 -15.56
C SER A 6 10.19 19.03 -16.28
N SER A 7 9.86 17.89 -16.87
CA SER A 7 8.54 17.67 -17.48
C SER A 7 7.49 17.47 -16.38
N ALA A 8 6.85 18.57 -15.96
CA ALA A 8 5.58 18.53 -15.26
C ALA A 8 4.47 18.45 -16.32
N MET A 9 3.75 17.33 -16.39
CA MET A 9 2.60 17.19 -17.30
C MET A 9 1.38 17.90 -16.69
N SER A 10 1.11 19.13 -17.10
CA SER A 10 -0.08 19.90 -16.70
C SER A 10 -1.21 19.67 -17.68
N SER A 11 -2.18 18.84 -17.31
CA SER A 11 -3.53 18.83 -17.88
C SER A 11 -4.46 19.48 -16.85
N SER A 12 -5.35 20.36 -17.29
CA SER A 12 -6.03 21.39 -16.49
C SER A 12 -6.72 20.86 -15.22
N ALA A 13 -6.49 21.60 -14.12
CA ALA A 13 -6.99 21.40 -12.76
C ALA A 13 -6.61 20.05 -12.13
N SER A 14 -5.63 20.09 -11.21
CA SER A 14 -5.13 19.00 -10.35
C SER A 14 -4.24 17.93 -11.01
N THR A 15 -2.95 18.25 -11.09
CA THR A 15 -1.92 17.48 -11.80
C THR A 15 -1.28 16.37 -10.93
N VAL A 16 -1.34 15.12 -11.39
CA VAL A 16 -0.43 14.04 -10.94
C VAL A 16 0.98 14.41 -11.38
N SER A 17 1.93 14.50 -10.45
CA SER A 17 3.32 14.83 -10.78
C SER A 17 4.21 13.61 -10.71
N ILE A 18 4.79 13.27 -11.86
CA ILE A 18 5.84 12.25 -11.96
C ILE A 18 7.17 13.01 -11.95
N LYS A 19 8.09 12.59 -11.09
CA LYS A 19 9.45 13.13 -11.07
C LYS A 19 10.43 12.03 -11.35
N ILE A 20 11.36 12.31 -12.24
CA ILE A 20 12.46 11.42 -12.56
C ILE A 20 13.69 12.07 -11.95
N SER A 21 14.31 11.42 -10.97
CA SER A 21 15.57 11.91 -10.42
C SER A 21 16.64 11.70 -11.49
N GLU A 22 17.01 12.79 -12.17
CA GLU A 22 18.05 12.78 -13.18
C GLU A 22 19.42 12.58 -12.51
N LEU A 23 19.91 11.35 -12.53
CA LEU A 23 21.35 11.16 -12.70
C LEU A 23 21.69 11.57 -14.16
N PRO A 24 22.95 11.90 -14.49
CA PRO A 24 23.40 12.20 -15.86
C PRO A 24 23.25 11.03 -16.86
N ILE A 25 22.44 10.03 -16.52
CA ILE A 25 22.34 8.69 -17.11
C ILE A 25 21.08 8.58 -18.00
N LEU A 26 20.29 9.65 -18.17
CA LEU A 26 19.19 9.72 -19.15
C LEU A 26 19.66 9.92 -20.61
N ASN A 27 20.83 9.39 -20.96
CA ASN A 27 21.00 8.91 -22.32
C ASN A 27 20.14 7.65 -22.46
N ARG A 28 19.47 7.51 -23.61
CA ARG A 28 18.58 6.41 -24.05
C ARG A 28 19.16 4.98 -23.94
N THR A 29 20.28 4.78 -23.25
CA THR A 29 21.18 3.63 -23.35
C THR A 29 20.99 2.55 -22.28
N TYR A 30 20.15 2.71 -21.24
CA TYR A 30 20.04 1.71 -20.18
C TYR A 30 18.60 1.23 -19.86
N THR A 31 17.83 0.90 -20.90
CA THR A 31 16.59 0.11 -20.73
C THR A 31 16.85 -1.33 -20.29
N SER A 32 18.13 -1.74 -20.27
CA SER A 32 18.58 -3.02 -19.70
C SER A 32 18.67 -3.02 -18.17
N SER A 33 18.61 -1.86 -17.51
CA SER A 33 18.68 -1.76 -16.05
C SER A 33 17.29 -1.79 -15.41
N PRO A 34 17.12 -2.39 -14.22
CA PRO A 34 15.84 -2.34 -13.52
C PRO A 34 15.47 -0.90 -13.13
N LEU A 35 14.17 -0.59 -13.17
CA LEU A 35 13.64 0.71 -12.73
C LEU A 35 13.13 0.60 -11.29
N ILE A 36 13.49 1.58 -10.45
CA ILE A 36 12.86 1.75 -9.14
C ILE A 36 11.68 2.73 -9.30
N ILE A 37 10.50 2.33 -8.84
CA ILE A 37 9.32 3.18 -8.76
C ILE A 37 9.09 3.52 -7.29
N LEU A 38 9.31 4.78 -6.92
CA LEU A 38 9.17 5.27 -5.56
C LEU A 38 7.80 5.92 -5.38
N ILE A 39 7.05 5.45 -4.40
CA ILE A 39 5.81 6.08 -3.92
C ILE A 39 6.11 6.75 -2.57
N PRO A 40 6.05 8.09 -2.49
CA PRO A 40 6.43 8.84 -1.29
C PRO A 40 5.65 8.45 -0.03
N PRO A 41 6.18 8.73 1.18
CA PRO A 41 5.52 8.37 2.43
C PRO A 41 4.20 9.10 2.69
N ILE A 42 4.11 10.34 2.23
CA ILE A 42 2.97 11.24 2.38
C ILE A 42 2.70 11.93 1.05
N SER A 43 1.46 12.35 0.83
CA SER A 43 1.11 13.20 -0.30
C SER A 43 1.91 14.49 -0.24
N GLN A 44 2.51 14.89 -1.36
CA GLN A 44 3.29 16.11 -1.43
C GLN A 44 2.39 17.27 -1.87
N PRO A 45 2.14 18.27 -1.02
CA PRO A 45 1.20 19.35 -1.33
C PRO A 45 1.74 20.33 -2.36
N ARG A 46 3.06 20.35 -2.63
CA ARG A 46 3.70 21.38 -3.46
C ARG A 46 4.30 20.82 -4.74
N PRO A 47 3.89 21.33 -5.92
CA PRO A 47 4.63 21.12 -7.17
C PRO A 47 6.08 21.58 -6.99
N GLY A 48 7.02 20.64 -7.07
CA GLY A 48 8.46 20.94 -6.94
C GLY A 48 9.17 20.35 -5.71
N ALA A 49 8.46 19.94 -4.65
CA ALA A 49 9.09 19.24 -3.51
C ALA A 49 9.70 17.89 -3.93
N VAL A 50 10.97 17.61 -3.67
CA VAL A 50 11.61 16.34 -4.05
C VAL A 50 11.44 15.36 -2.90
N ALA A 51 10.76 14.23 -3.14
CA ALA A 51 10.74 13.14 -2.16
C ALA A 51 12.19 12.64 -1.97
N PRO A 52 12.69 12.56 -0.72
CA PRO A 52 14.04 12.06 -0.50
C PRO A 52 14.12 10.61 -0.97
N VAL A 53 15.02 10.34 -1.92
CA VAL A 53 15.29 8.99 -2.40
C VAL A 53 16.25 8.32 -1.41
N PRO A 54 15.94 7.11 -0.89
CA PRO A 54 16.89 6.35 -0.08
C PRO A 54 18.24 6.16 -0.79
N GLY A 55 19.34 6.31 -0.05
CA GLY A 55 20.68 6.27 -0.63
C GLY A 55 21.02 4.96 -1.36
N CYS A 56 20.40 3.84 -0.97
CA CYS A 56 20.53 2.55 -1.64
C CYS A 56 19.96 2.52 -3.07
N PHE A 57 19.16 3.52 -3.47
CA PHE A 57 18.60 3.61 -4.83
C PHE A 57 19.35 4.59 -5.72
N HIS A 58 20.37 5.28 -5.24
CA HIS A 58 21.13 6.26 -6.02
C HIS A 58 21.89 5.65 -7.21
N ASP A 59 22.16 4.34 -7.19
CA ASP A 59 22.81 3.64 -8.30
C ASP A 59 21.81 3.10 -9.35
N TYR A 60 20.50 3.32 -9.13
CA TYR A 60 19.44 2.83 -9.99
C TYR A 60 18.59 3.97 -10.57
N PRO A 61 18.11 3.83 -11.82
CA PRO A 61 17.16 4.77 -12.36
C PRO A 61 15.87 4.71 -11.52
N THR A 62 15.45 5.87 -11.03
CA THR A 62 14.32 5.99 -10.10
C THR A 62 13.27 6.96 -10.66
N ALA A 63 12.03 6.50 -10.72
CA ALA A 63 10.86 7.31 -11.03
C ALA A 63 10.00 7.44 -9.77
N VAL A 64 9.58 8.67 -9.46
CA VAL A 64 8.75 9.00 -8.30
C VAL A 64 7.35 9.31 -8.77
N ILE A 65 6.34 8.62 -8.23
CA ILE A 65 4.93 8.91 -8.48
C ILE A 65 4.37 9.65 -7.26
N ASN A 66 4.11 10.95 -7.39
CA ASN A 66 3.40 11.68 -6.35
C ASN A 66 1.88 11.47 -6.52
N TYR A 67 1.19 11.33 -5.40
CA TYR A 67 -0.24 11.06 -5.35
C TYR A 67 -0.94 12.05 -4.40
N ARG A 68 -2.26 12.17 -4.55
CA ARG A 68 -3.12 13.02 -3.72
C ARG A 68 -3.83 12.19 -2.67
N TRP A 69 -3.44 12.37 -1.41
CA TRP A 69 -4.07 11.76 -0.25
C TRP A 69 -3.76 12.59 0.99
N GLN A 70 -4.61 13.56 1.29
CA GLN A 70 -4.32 14.54 2.31
C GLN A 70 -5.00 14.20 3.64
N LEU A 71 -4.27 14.49 4.73
CA LEU A 71 -4.75 14.39 6.10
C LEU A 71 -5.41 15.70 6.56
N THR A 72 -5.09 16.83 5.92
CA THR A 72 -5.55 18.16 6.34
C THR A 72 -6.86 18.54 5.67
N GLU A 73 -7.77 19.07 6.48
CA GLU A 73 -8.90 19.85 6.00
C GLU A 73 -8.37 21.23 5.62
N GLU A 74 -8.09 21.45 4.33
CA GLU A 74 -7.84 22.79 3.82
C GLU A 74 -9.13 23.64 3.95
N GLU A 75 -9.00 24.94 4.29
CA GLU A 75 -10.14 25.83 4.56
C GLU A 75 -11.10 25.97 3.35
N GLU A 76 -10.58 25.78 2.14
CA GLU A 76 -11.40 25.64 0.93
C GLU A 76 -11.36 24.19 0.44
N PRO A 77 -12.53 23.56 0.20
CA PRO A 77 -12.57 22.20 -0.32
C PRO A 77 -11.91 22.16 -1.71
N PRO A 78 -10.94 21.27 -1.93
CA PRO A 78 -10.31 21.12 -3.24
C PRO A 78 -11.35 20.69 -4.28
N GLU A 79 -11.20 21.17 -5.52
CA GLU A 79 -12.10 20.80 -6.63
C GLU A 79 -12.20 19.28 -6.84
N ILE A 80 -11.12 18.55 -6.52
CA ILE A 80 -11.08 17.08 -6.55
C ILE A 80 -10.96 16.55 -5.12
N PRO A 81 -11.82 15.59 -4.72
CA PRO A 81 -11.70 14.97 -3.41
C PRO A 81 -10.35 14.30 -3.21
N LEU A 82 -9.67 14.61 -2.11
CA LEU A 82 -8.32 14.10 -1.77
C LEU A 82 -8.37 12.86 -0.85
N HIS A 83 -9.51 12.18 -0.83
CA HIS A 83 -9.75 10.93 -0.11
C HIS A 83 -9.69 9.72 -1.07
N TRP A 84 -9.68 8.51 -0.52
CA TRP A 84 -9.78 7.27 -1.30
C TRP A 84 -10.99 7.28 -2.26
N PRO A 85 -10.88 6.81 -3.53
CA PRO A 85 -9.76 6.14 -4.19
C PRO A 85 -8.84 7.03 -5.03
N THR A 86 -8.90 8.36 -4.90
CA THR A 86 -8.03 9.30 -5.65
C THR A 86 -6.54 8.91 -5.70
N PRO A 87 -5.87 8.57 -4.57
CA PRO A 87 -4.46 8.20 -4.63
C PRO A 87 -4.16 6.93 -5.42
N LEU A 88 -5.08 5.96 -5.43
CA LEU A 88 -4.95 4.76 -6.25
C LEU A 88 -4.98 5.12 -7.74
N HIS A 89 -5.91 5.99 -8.14
CA HIS A 89 -5.98 6.46 -9.52
C HIS A 89 -4.73 7.23 -9.93
N ASP A 90 -4.19 8.08 -9.06
CA ASP A 90 -2.95 8.81 -9.32
C ASP A 90 -1.76 7.86 -9.53
N VAL A 91 -1.63 6.84 -8.68
CA VAL A 91 -0.56 5.83 -8.79
C VAL A 91 -0.70 5.01 -10.06
N ASN A 92 -1.91 4.54 -10.39
CA ASN A 92 -2.16 3.77 -11.61
C ASN A 92 -1.86 4.60 -12.86
N PHE A 93 -2.33 5.85 -12.90
CA PHE A 93 -2.03 6.77 -14.00
C PHE A 93 -0.53 7.00 -14.15
N GLY A 94 0.17 7.27 -13.04
CA GLY A 94 1.62 7.45 -13.03
C GLY A 94 2.38 6.21 -13.50
N TYR A 95 1.93 5.03 -13.08
CA TYR A 95 2.52 3.76 -13.49
C TYR A 95 2.30 3.48 -14.99
N SER A 96 1.09 3.69 -15.52
CA SER A 96 0.81 3.55 -16.95
C SER A 96 1.71 4.47 -17.78
N TRP A 97 1.87 5.73 -17.38
CA TRP A 97 2.78 6.65 -18.04
C TRP A 97 4.23 6.15 -18.01
N ILE A 98 4.71 5.70 -16.85
CA ILE A 98 6.07 5.14 -16.70
C ILE A 98 6.25 3.91 -17.60
N MET A 99 5.26 3.04 -17.68
CA MET A 99 5.29 1.85 -18.53
C MET A 99 5.41 2.23 -20.00
N GLU A 100 4.63 3.20 -20.47
CA GLU A 100 4.61 3.66 -21.87
C GLU A 100 5.90 4.39 -22.26
N ASN A 101 6.51 5.14 -21.34
CA ASN A 101 7.65 6.02 -21.65
C ASN A 101 9.01 5.43 -21.26
N LEU A 102 9.05 4.58 -20.22
CA LEU A 102 10.28 4.05 -19.62
C LEU A 102 10.33 2.51 -19.58
N GLY A 103 9.26 1.84 -20.00
CA GLY A 103 9.12 0.38 -19.93
C GLY A 103 9.91 -0.37 -20.99
N SER A 104 9.82 0.01 -22.26
CA SER A 104 10.56 -0.70 -23.32
C SER A 104 11.81 0.06 -23.76
N GLY A 105 12.85 -0.71 -24.12
CA GLY A 105 13.94 -0.18 -24.94
C GLY A 105 13.45 0.26 -26.31
N THR A 106 14.24 1.07 -27.00
CA THR A 106 13.95 1.45 -28.40
C THR A 106 13.92 0.24 -29.35
N ASP A 107 14.37 -0.94 -28.90
CA ASP A 107 14.29 -2.20 -29.64
C ASP A 107 12.98 -2.96 -29.31
N PRO A 108 12.07 -3.14 -30.30
CA PRO A 108 10.84 -3.92 -30.15
C PRO A 108 11.02 -5.39 -29.76
N ARG A 109 12.25 -5.92 -29.81
CA ARG A 109 12.59 -7.29 -29.40
C ARG A 109 13.07 -7.40 -27.95
N SER A 110 13.23 -6.28 -27.26
CA SER A 110 13.66 -6.26 -25.87
C SER A 110 12.63 -6.97 -24.97
N ALA A 111 13.13 -7.69 -23.97
CA ALA A 111 12.27 -8.19 -22.91
C ALA A 111 11.64 -7.01 -22.13
N PRO A 112 10.47 -7.21 -21.50
CA PRO A 112 9.88 -6.20 -20.63
C PRO A 112 10.89 -5.74 -19.57
N ARG A 113 11.02 -4.43 -19.36
CA ARG A 113 11.94 -3.93 -18.34
C ARG A 113 11.44 -4.32 -16.96
N PRO A 114 12.30 -4.87 -16.09
CA PRO A 114 11.91 -5.17 -14.72
C PRO A 114 11.78 -3.86 -13.92
N ALA A 115 10.70 -3.75 -13.14
CA ALA A 115 10.53 -2.68 -12.17
C ALA A 115 10.40 -3.22 -10.74
N TYR A 116 10.86 -2.44 -9.77
CA TYR A 116 10.67 -2.69 -8.35
C TYR A 116 9.99 -1.47 -7.74
N VAL A 117 8.93 -1.70 -6.98
CA VAL A 117 8.22 -0.60 -6.31
C VAL A 117 8.75 -0.48 -4.89
N TYR A 118 9.08 0.74 -4.50
CA TYR A 118 9.35 1.10 -3.11
C TYR A 118 8.26 2.02 -2.58
N GLY A 119 7.78 1.75 -1.37
CA GLY A 119 6.87 2.62 -0.67
C GLY A 119 7.15 2.65 0.83
N SER A 120 6.73 3.72 1.50
CA SER A 120 6.76 3.79 2.97
C SER A 120 5.48 4.42 3.50
N TYR A 121 5.10 4.15 4.75
CA TYR A 121 3.89 4.72 5.37
C TYR A 121 2.64 4.60 4.47
N LEU A 122 1.98 5.70 4.10
CA LEU A 122 0.81 5.67 3.20
C LEU A 122 1.18 5.17 1.79
N GLY A 123 2.35 5.57 1.29
CA GLY A 123 2.87 5.13 0.01
C GLY A 123 3.16 3.64 -0.05
N ALA A 124 3.46 2.99 1.08
CA ALA A 124 3.63 1.54 1.13
C ALA A 124 2.32 0.79 0.91
N SER A 125 1.18 1.32 1.36
CA SER A 125 -0.15 0.75 1.06
C SER A 125 -0.39 0.74 -0.44
N LEU A 126 -0.18 1.89 -1.10
CA LEU A 126 -0.33 2.05 -2.55
C LEU A 126 0.68 1.20 -3.33
N ALA A 127 1.94 1.14 -2.88
CA ALA A 127 2.98 0.30 -3.48
C ALA A 127 2.62 -1.19 -3.41
N ALA A 128 2.06 -1.63 -2.28
CA ALA A 128 1.61 -3.00 -2.13
C ALA A 128 0.44 -3.33 -3.07
N GLY A 129 -0.57 -2.45 -3.14
CA GLY A 129 -1.68 -2.61 -4.09
C GLY A 129 -1.19 -2.70 -5.53
N LEU A 130 -0.33 -1.76 -5.95
CA LEU A 130 0.26 -1.75 -7.29
C LEU A 130 1.07 -3.03 -7.56
N ALA A 131 1.92 -3.46 -6.63
CA ALA A 131 2.71 -4.67 -6.80
C ALA A 131 1.84 -5.92 -6.89
N LEU A 132 0.74 -6.00 -6.15
CA LEU A 132 -0.15 -7.17 -6.17
C LEU A 132 -0.90 -7.31 -7.49
N THR A 133 -1.24 -6.20 -8.16
CA THR A 133 -1.97 -6.25 -9.43
C THR A 133 -1.08 -6.27 -10.66
N GLU A 134 0.07 -5.59 -10.61
CA GLU A 134 0.95 -5.40 -11.77
C GLU A 134 2.14 -6.38 -11.80
N SER A 135 2.20 -7.33 -10.86
CA SER A 135 3.16 -8.44 -10.89
C SER A 135 2.72 -9.51 -11.88
N HIS A 136 2.76 -9.18 -13.17
CA HIS A 136 2.44 -10.11 -14.24
C HIS A 136 3.65 -10.97 -14.64
N VAL A 137 3.35 -12.16 -15.15
CA VAL A 137 4.35 -12.97 -15.86
C VAL A 137 4.82 -12.15 -17.09
N PRO A 138 6.13 -11.89 -17.26
CA PRO A 138 6.62 -11.11 -18.38
C PRO A 138 6.22 -11.74 -19.71
N ILE A 139 5.39 -11.04 -20.47
CA ILE A 139 5.05 -11.38 -21.86
C ILE A 139 5.57 -10.27 -22.78
N ARG A 140 5.95 -10.61 -24.02
CA ARG A 140 6.59 -9.66 -24.95
C ARG A 140 5.77 -8.41 -25.26
N SER A 141 4.45 -8.46 -25.12
CA SER A 141 3.56 -7.32 -25.38
C SER A 141 3.51 -6.32 -24.23
N LEU A 142 3.99 -6.67 -23.02
CA LEU A 142 4.05 -5.75 -21.89
C LEU A 142 5.38 -4.99 -21.92
N PRO A 143 5.39 -3.64 -21.84
CA PRO A 143 6.63 -2.88 -21.83
C PRO A 143 7.43 -3.10 -20.54
N MET A 144 6.74 -3.25 -19.41
CA MET A 144 7.32 -3.32 -18.07
C MET A 144 6.51 -4.31 -17.22
N THR A 145 7.14 -4.94 -16.24
CA THR A 145 6.42 -5.67 -15.19
C THR A 145 7.03 -5.42 -13.82
N ILE A 146 6.18 -5.44 -12.79
CA ILE A 146 6.64 -5.32 -11.41
C ILE A 146 7.18 -6.68 -10.96
N ARG A 147 8.41 -6.69 -10.44
CA ARG A 147 9.15 -7.90 -10.05
C ARG A 147 9.33 -8.02 -8.55
N GLY A 148 9.12 -6.95 -7.81
CA GLY A 148 9.21 -6.96 -6.37
C GLY A 148 8.70 -5.68 -5.73
N LEU A 149 8.42 -5.81 -4.43
CA LEU A 149 7.96 -4.75 -3.55
C LEU A 149 8.98 -4.59 -2.42
N MET A 150 9.38 -3.35 -2.15
CA MET A 150 10.15 -2.95 -0.98
C MET A 150 9.30 -1.99 -0.17
N ALA A 151 8.82 -2.41 0.99
CA ALA A 151 7.86 -1.61 1.75
C ALA A 151 8.33 -1.42 3.20
N HIS A 152 8.30 -0.18 3.67
CA HIS A 152 8.82 0.21 4.98
C HIS A 152 7.74 0.92 5.83
N ASN A 153 7.48 0.42 7.03
CA ASN A 153 6.48 0.99 7.96
C ASN A 153 5.11 1.26 7.32
N GLY A 154 4.67 0.37 6.41
CA GLY A 154 3.42 0.52 5.69
C GLY A 154 2.19 0.03 6.45
N ILE A 155 1.02 0.53 6.04
CA ILE A 155 -0.28 0.09 6.56
C ILE A 155 -0.93 -0.82 5.51
N TYR A 156 -1.06 -2.12 5.82
CA TYR A 156 -1.61 -3.10 4.86
C TYR A 156 -3.00 -3.59 5.25
N ASN A 157 -3.48 -3.18 6.42
CA ASN A 157 -4.80 -3.51 6.93
C ASN A 157 -5.40 -2.26 7.59
N TRP A 158 -6.09 -1.42 6.83
CA TRP A 158 -6.77 -0.24 7.36
C TRP A 158 -8.00 -0.58 8.20
N THR A 159 -8.59 -1.76 8.01
CA THR A 159 -9.72 -2.23 8.83
C THR A 159 -9.36 -2.36 10.31
N MET A 160 -8.06 -2.44 10.64
CA MET A 160 -7.58 -2.47 12.03
C MET A 160 -7.89 -1.21 12.82
N PHE A 161 -8.20 -0.10 12.16
CA PHE A 161 -8.59 1.14 12.83
C PHE A 161 -10.03 1.14 13.34
N LEU A 162 -10.86 0.21 12.86
CA LEU A 162 -12.25 0.08 13.30
C LEU A 162 -12.34 -0.50 14.72
N PRO A 163 -13.30 -0.06 15.55
CA PRO A 163 -13.43 -0.48 16.95
C PRO A 163 -13.54 -2.00 17.13
N ASP A 164 -14.30 -2.70 16.29
CA ASP A 164 -14.54 -4.15 16.44
C ASP A 164 -13.44 -5.04 15.88
N HIS A 165 -12.39 -4.45 15.31
CA HIS A 165 -11.36 -5.25 14.67
C HIS A 165 -10.76 -6.24 15.69
N PRO A 166 -10.53 -7.52 15.31
CA PRO A 166 -10.08 -8.56 16.25
C PRO A 166 -8.78 -8.25 17.00
N ILE A 167 -7.99 -7.29 16.52
CA ILE A 167 -6.78 -6.82 17.19
C ILE A 167 -7.06 -6.12 18.52
N HIS A 168 -8.24 -5.50 18.66
CA HIS A 168 -8.67 -4.80 19.88
C HIS A 168 -9.35 -5.74 20.88
N LYS A 169 -9.78 -6.92 20.43
CA LYS A 169 -10.37 -7.94 21.30
C LYS A 169 -9.25 -8.59 22.11
N ALA A 170 -9.17 -8.27 23.40
CA ALA A 170 -8.21 -8.89 24.31
C ALA A 170 -8.38 -10.42 24.26
N LYS A 171 -7.33 -11.14 23.82
CA LYS A 171 -7.33 -12.61 23.90
C LYS A 171 -7.27 -12.98 25.39
N PRO A 172 -8.22 -13.75 25.95
CA PRO A 172 -8.07 -14.26 27.29
C PRO A 172 -6.84 -15.17 27.31
N VAL A 173 -5.76 -14.72 27.95
CA VAL A 173 -4.55 -15.52 28.09
C VAL A 173 -4.84 -16.64 29.11
N PRO A 174 -4.81 -17.93 28.73
CA PRO A 174 -4.83 -18.99 29.72
C PRO A 174 -3.52 -18.90 30.51
N ASN A 175 -3.70 -18.68 31.81
CA ASN A 175 -2.69 -18.44 32.84
C ASN A 175 -1.56 -19.50 32.82
N THR A 176 -0.59 -19.38 31.93
CA THR A 176 0.57 -20.28 31.84
C THR A 176 1.84 -19.48 31.66
N LYS A 177 2.68 -19.56 32.68
CA LYS A 177 4.00 -18.93 32.79
C LYS A 177 4.87 -19.31 31.58
N ARG A 178 5.12 -18.37 30.67
CA ARG A 178 6.22 -18.48 29.70
C ARG A 178 7.03 -17.18 29.65
N LYS A 179 8.25 -17.27 30.18
CA LYS A 179 9.35 -16.36 29.89
C LYS A 179 9.69 -16.51 28.40
N ASN A 180 9.52 -15.45 27.61
CA ASN A 180 10.26 -15.25 26.36
C ASN A 180 10.27 -13.76 26.02
N ASN A 181 11.47 -13.20 25.94
CA ASN A 181 11.77 -11.82 25.58
C ASN A 181 11.58 -11.58 24.07
N TYR A 182 10.33 -11.48 23.63
CA TYR A 182 9.98 -10.65 22.48
C TYR A 182 9.22 -9.45 23.05
N PRO A 183 9.34 -8.23 22.48
CA PRO A 183 8.50 -7.11 22.90
C PRO A 183 7.07 -7.40 22.46
N LEU A 184 6.39 -8.20 23.27
CA LEU A 184 4.96 -8.39 23.22
C LEU A 184 4.39 -7.08 23.74
N TYR A 185 3.70 -6.34 22.88
CA TYR A 185 2.86 -5.22 23.29
C TYR A 185 1.95 -5.70 24.41
N THR A 186 2.32 -5.37 25.64
CA THR A 186 1.55 -5.66 26.83
C THR A 186 0.38 -4.69 26.84
N SER A 187 -0.80 -5.19 26.48
CA SER A 187 -2.07 -4.59 26.85
C SER A 187 -2.18 -4.64 28.38
N HIS A 188 -1.71 -3.56 29.01
CA HIS A 188 -2.00 -3.26 30.40
C HIS A 188 -3.20 -2.32 30.43
N ASP A 189 -4.20 -2.79 31.18
CA ASP A 189 -5.33 -2.08 31.74
C ASP A 189 -5.17 -0.55 31.84
N GLY A 190 -6.10 0.19 31.24
CA GLY A 190 -6.11 1.66 31.18
C GLY A 190 -5.70 2.18 29.81
N ALA A 191 -6.63 2.87 29.14
CA ALA A 191 -6.43 3.61 27.91
C ALA A 191 -5.24 4.57 28.02
N THR A 192 -4.04 4.05 27.78
CA THR A 192 -2.92 4.85 27.35
C THR A 192 -2.96 4.69 25.85
N GLU A 193 -3.78 5.51 25.21
CA GLU A 193 -3.66 5.73 23.77
C GLU A 193 -2.18 6.00 23.53
N GLU A 194 -1.50 5.15 22.75
CA GLU A 194 -0.12 5.43 22.41
C GLU A 194 -0.12 6.74 21.62
N GLU A 195 0.26 7.84 22.27
CA GLU A 195 0.61 9.09 21.61
C GLU A 195 1.65 8.74 20.55
N GLY A 196 1.23 8.75 19.29
CA GLY A 196 2.02 8.21 18.20
C GLY A 196 1.27 8.20 16.89
N ILE A 197 2.03 8.01 15.81
CA ILE A 197 1.59 8.10 14.42
C ILE A 197 0.34 7.23 14.14
N PHE A 198 0.17 6.10 14.84
CA PHE A 198 -1.01 5.24 14.71
C PHE A 198 -2.30 5.87 15.26
N SER A 199 -2.23 6.58 16.39
CA SER A 199 -3.38 7.28 16.95
C SER A 199 -3.80 8.43 16.04
N ASP A 200 -2.80 9.19 15.53
CA ASP A 200 -3.03 10.26 14.56
C ASP A 200 -3.68 9.72 13.27
N LEU A 201 -3.18 8.61 12.72
CA LEU A 201 -3.75 7.97 11.53
C LEU A 201 -5.17 7.47 11.75
N LYS A 202 -5.45 6.90 12.93
CA LYS A 202 -6.80 6.46 13.30
C LYS A 202 -7.76 7.64 13.32
N ALA A 203 -7.35 8.76 13.93
CA ALA A 203 -8.17 9.98 14.00
C ALA A 203 -8.47 10.56 12.61
N HIS A 204 -7.52 10.46 11.67
CA HIS A 204 -7.68 10.95 10.29
C HIS A 204 -8.25 9.92 9.32
N ALA A 205 -8.60 8.70 9.77
CA ALA A 205 -9.18 7.68 8.89
C ALA A 205 -10.44 8.18 8.15
N PRO A 206 -11.38 8.94 8.76
CA PRO A 206 -12.53 9.51 8.04
C PRO A 206 -12.16 10.55 6.98
N THR A 207 -11.05 11.27 7.17
CA THR A 207 -10.55 12.24 6.18
C THR A 207 -9.89 11.53 5.00
N LEU A 208 -9.09 10.50 5.28
CA LEU A 208 -8.43 9.69 4.26
C LEU A 208 -9.41 8.79 3.48
N PHE A 209 -10.46 8.34 4.16
CA PHE A 209 -11.47 7.43 3.66
C PHE A 209 -12.84 8.02 3.98
N ARG A 210 -13.53 8.53 2.97
CA ARG A 210 -14.86 9.15 3.13
C ARG A 210 -15.91 8.22 3.78
N ASP A 211 -15.76 6.92 3.60
CA ASP A 211 -16.73 5.90 4.00
C ASP A 211 -15.99 4.68 4.56
N PRO A 212 -16.48 4.03 5.64
CA PRO A 212 -15.82 2.87 6.24
C PRO A 212 -15.62 1.70 5.26
N SER A 213 -16.51 1.53 4.27
CA SER A 213 -16.39 0.51 3.23
C SER A 213 -15.08 0.62 2.44
N ASN A 214 -14.55 1.84 2.31
CA ASN A 214 -13.29 2.08 1.60
C ASN A 214 -12.08 1.48 2.34
N LEU A 215 -12.15 1.26 3.66
CA LEU A 215 -11.10 0.54 4.39
C LEU A 215 -11.02 -0.94 4.00
N PHE A 216 -12.12 -1.49 3.47
CA PHE A 216 -12.24 -2.88 3.01
C PHE A 216 -11.90 -3.06 1.53
N ASP A 217 -11.52 -1.99 0.84
CA ASP A 217 -10.96 -2.07 -0.51
C ASP A 217 -9.61 -2.84 -0.45
N PRO A 218 -9.44 -3.94 -1.19
CA PRO A 218 -8.18 -4.69 -1.20
C PRO A 218 -6.97 -3.87 -1.64
N PHE A 219 -7.15 -2.81 -2.42
CA PHE A 219 -6.05 -1.93 -2.83
C PHE A 219 -5.61 -0.98 -1.70
N ALA A 220 -6.52 -0.59 -0.81
CA ALA A 220 -6.18 0.16 0.40
C ALA A 220 -5.58 -0.80 1.45
N SER A 221 -6.31 -1.89 1.73
CA SER A 221 -5.96 -2.92 2.70
C SER A 221 -5.43 -4.16 1.97
N ALA A 222 -4.18 -4.10 1.50
CA ALA A 222 -3.53 -5.16 0.73
C ALA A 222 -3.60 -6.56 1.36
N CYS A 223 -3.73 -6.69 2.68
CA CYS A 223 -3.91 -7.99 3.33
C CYS A 223 -5.20 -8.71 2.88
N LEU A 224 -6.21 -7.97 2.42
CA LEU A 224 -7.49 -8.52 1.99
C LEU A 224 -7.40 -9.28 0.67
N PHE A 225 -6.34 -9.09 -0.14
CA PHE A 225 -6.05 -10.00 -1.26
C PHE A 225 -5.81 -11.45 -0.82
N PHE A 226 -5.45 -11.67 0.45
CA PHE A 226 -5.14 -12.98 1.02
C PHE A 226 -6.17 -13.47 2.04
N GLN A 227 -7.20 -12.67 2.33
CA GLN A 227 -8.23 -13.00 3.31
C GLN A 227 -9.58 -13.18 2.60
N THR A 228 -10.44 -14.04 3.14
CA THR A 228 -11.78 -14.26 2.61
C THR A 228 -12.75 -13.20 3.15
N ALA A 229 -13.66 -12.74 2.28
CA ALA A 229 -14.64 -11.69 2.56
C ALA A 229 -15.69 -12.16 3.59
N HIS A 230 -15.38 -12.05 4.88
CA HIS A 230 -16.33 -12.25 5.98
C HIS A 230 -16.30 -11.08 6.98
N LEU A 231 -15.76 -9.94 6.57
CA LEU A 231 -15.74 -8.76 7.40
C LEU A 231 -17.00 -7.94 7.14
N HIS A 232 -17.76 -7.68 8.20
CA HIS A 232 -18.89 -6.77 8.16
C HIS A 232 -18.35 -5.34 8.07
N VAL A 233 -18.90 -4.55 7.15
CA VAL A 233 -18.58 -3.13 7.01
C VAL A 233 -19.50 -2.35 7.96
N PRO A 234 -18.97 -1.58 8.93
CA PRO A 234 -19.80 -0.76 9.81
C PRO A 234 -20.35 0.47 9.08
N ASP A 235 -21.43 1.04 9.61
CA ASP A 235 -22.05 2.26 9.06
C ASP A 235 -21.20 3.52 9.27
N ASP A 236 -20.36 3.53 10.32
CA ASP A 236 -19.43 4.63 10.61
C ASP A 236 -18.08 4.12 11.17
N PHE A 237 -17.13 5.03 11.36
CA PHE A 237 -15.75 4.70 11.79
C PHE A 237 -15.58 4.45 13.29
N THR A 238 -16.59 4.79 14.09
CA THR A 238 -16.47 4.98 15.54
C THR A 238 -17.37 4.07 16.37
N THR A 239 -18.51 3.65 15.82
CA THR A 239 -19.54 2.88 16.52
C THR A 239 -19.22 1.38 16.40
N PRO A 240 -19.03 0.67 17.54
CA PRO A 240 -18.91 -0.78 17.54
C PRO A 240 -20.18 -1.47 17.03
N LEU A 241 -20.05 -2.56 16.28
CA LEU A 241 -21.13 -3.41 15.77
C LEU A 241 -21.97 -4.04 16.89
N SER A 242 -21.40 -4.21 18.08
CA SER A 242 -22.14 -4.65 19.27
C SER A 242 -23.25 -3.68 19.67
N ASP A 243 -23.07 -2.39 19.37
CA ASP A 243 -23.94 -1.30 19.84
C ASP A 243 -25.00 -0.96 18.79
N SER A 244 -24.74 -1.24 17.50
CA SER A 244 -25.65 -0.94 16.39
C SER A 244 -26.61 -2.07 16.00
N HIS A 245 -26.31 -3.35 16.31
CA HIS A 245 -27.11 -4.50 15.86
C HIS A 245 -27.24 -5.68 16.85
N SER A 246 -27.54 -5.43 18.13
CA SER A 246 -27.94 -6.50 19.06
C SER A 246 -29.26 -7.20 18.67
N ASP A 247 -30.06 -6.64 17.74
CA ASP A 247 -31.37 -7.19 17.36
C ASP A 247 -31.53 -7.60 15.88
N ALA A 248 -30.55 -7.35 14.99
CA ALA A 248 -30.74 -7.55 13.53
C ALA A 248 -29.88 -8.65 12.88
N LEU A 249 -28.91 -9.24 13.58
CA LEU A 249 -28.05 -10.28 13.02
C LEU A 249 -28.68 -11.67 13.20
N GLU A 250 -28.96 -12.34 12.08
CA GLU A 250 -29.36 -13.75 12.04
C GLU A 250 -28.41 -14.62 12.90
N PRO A 251 -28.93 -15.52 13.75
CA PRO A 251 -28.14 -16.29 14.71
C PRO A 251 -26.97 -17.08 14.10
N SER A 252 -27.07 -17.44 12.82
CA SER A 252 -26.05 -18.14 12.05
C SER A 252 -24.78 -17.32 11.81
N PHE A 253 -24.91 -16.00 11.63
CA PHE A 253 -23.76 -15.10 11.45
C PHE A 253 -23.04 -14.83 12.76
N ARG A 254 -23.77 -14.71 13.87
CA ARG A 254 -23.18 -14.61 15.22
C ARG A 254 -22.32 -15.83 15.55
N ALA A 255 -22.83 -17.02 15.26
CA ALA A 255 -22.09 -18.27 15.48
C ALA A 255 -20.81 -18.39 14.64
N ALA A 256 -20.74 -17.72 13.47
CA ALA A 256 -19.54 -17.69 12.63
C ALA A 256 -18.48 -16.69 13.12
N ILE A 257 -18.90 -15.57 13.72
CA ILE A 257 -18.03 -14.53 14.28
C ILE A 257 -17.43 -14.98 15.62
N ASP A 258 -18.21 -15.68 16.45
CA ASP A 258 -17.79 -16.17 17.78
C ASP A 258 -17.09 -17.53 17.74
N CYS A 259 -17.05 -18.20 16.60
CA CYS A 259 -16.21 -19.38 16.40
C CYS A 259 -14.78 -18.94 16.04
N PRO A 260 -13.79 -19.02 16.94
CA PRO A 260 -12.42 -19.20 16.50
C PRO A 260 -12.38 -20.57 15.83
N ARG A 261 -12.66 -20.63 14.52
CA ARG A 261 -12.23 -21.78 13.72
C ARG A 261 -10.74 -21.88 13.99
N GLN A 262 -10.31 -22.97 14.62
CA GLN A 262 -8.91 -23.35 14.65
C GLN A 262 -8.35 -23.08 13.26
N PRO A 263 -7.21 -22.38 13.12
CA PRO A 263 -6.60 -22.26 11.82
C PRO A 263 -6.49 -23.69 11.28
N PRO A 264 -6.93 -23.96 10.03
CA PRO A 264 -6.68 -25.25 9.44
C PRO A 264 -5.20 -25.52 9.62
N ILE A 265 -4.86 -26.66 10.20
CA ILE A 265 -3.49 -27.11 10.36
C ILE A 265 -2.84 -26.86 8.99
N PRO A 266 -1.80 -26.00 8.89
CA PRO A 266 -1.19 -25.73 7.61
C PRO A 266 -0.79 -27.09 7.04
N PRO A 267 -1.19 -27.44 5.81
CA PRO A 267 -0.69 -28.66 5.21
C PRO A 267 0.83 -28.57 5.25
N HIS A 268 1.46 -29.60 5.81
CA HIS A 268 2.91 -29.73 5.87
C HIS A 268 3.41 -29.68 4.41
N PHE A 269 3.77 -28.50 3.93
CA PHE A 269 4.39 -28.36 2.62
C PHE A 269 5.83 -28.84 2.73
N HIS A 270 6.02 -30.12 2.45
CA HIS A 270 7.34 -30.69 2.22
C HIS A 270 7.86 -30.14 0.89
N PHE A 271 8.70 -29.09 0.96
CA PHE A 271 9.46 -28.65 -0.21
C PHE A 271 10.52 -29.70 -0.55
N HIS A 272 10.20 -30.60 -1.48
CA HIS A 272 11.19 -31.44 -2.13
C HIS A 272 11.94 -30.60 -3.16
N PHE A 273 13.12 -30.10 -2.77
CA PHE A 273 14.10 -29.62 -3.74
C PHE A 273 14.76 -30.84 -4.40
N HIS A 274 14.41 -31.11 -5.65
CA HIS A 274 15.22 -32.00 -6.47
C HIS A 274 16.53 -31.29 -6.83
N PRO A 275 17.70 -31.86 -6.51
CA PRO A 275 18.97 -31.32 -6.98
C PRO A 275 18.98 -31.39 -8.52
N ARG A 276 19.17 -30.25 -9.18
CA ARG A 276 19.44 -30.23 -10.62
C ARG A 276 20.82 -30.85 -10.84
N THR A 277 20.87 -31.93 -11.60
CA THR A 277 22.09 -32.45 -12.19
C THR A 277 22.70 -31.38 -13.10
N PRO A 278 24.00 -31.11 -13.00
CA PRO A 278 24.68 -30.21 -13.93
C PRO A 278 24.76 -30.85 -15.32
N LEU A 279 24.44 -30.07 -16.34
CA LEU A 279 24.86 -30.27 -17.73
C LEU A 279 26.13 -29.45 -17.97
#